data_AF-A0A7X4YMJ8-F1
#
_entry.id   AF-A0A7X4YMJ8-F1
#
_cell.length_a   1.000
_cell.length_b   1.000
_cell.length_c   1.000
_cell.angle_alpha   90.00
_cell.angle_beta   90.00
_cell.angle_gamma   90.00
#
_symmetry.space_group_name_H-M   'P 1'
#
loop_
_entity.id
_entity.type
_entity.pdbx_description
1 polymer ?
#
loop_
_entity_poly.entity_id
_entity_poly.type
_entity_poly.pdbx_seq_one_letter_code
_entity_poly.pdbx_strand_id
1 'polypeptide(L)' 'MSDTPSTHVHPFYQHAEDAFRLLPSAIGELERLREAFRKADEDFLAVELRTMIARLDEVRALLAEGPQG' A
#
# COMPACT_ATOMS: atom_id res chain seq x y z
N MET A 1 4.17 41.75 7.76
CA MET A 1 4.90 40.49 7.56
C MET A 1 3.89 39.39 7.76
N SER A 2 3.53 38.69 6.70
CA SER A 2 2.50 37.65 6.74
C SER A 2 3.17 36.34 7.15
N ASP A 3 3.10 35.99 8.42
CA ASP A 3 3.48 34.66 8.87
C ASP A 3 2.42 33.68 8.35
N THR A 4 2.77 32.97 7.28
CA THR A 4 2.01 31.81 6.80
C THR A 4 1.99 30.78 7.94
N PRO A 5 0.82 30.38 8.47
CA PRO A 5 0.79 29.35 9.49
C PRO A 5 1.27 28.06 8.85
N SER A 6 2.44 27.59 9.27
CA SER A 6 2.98 26.28 8.93
C SER A 6 1.87 25.26 9.11
N THR A 7 1.36 24.73 8.00
CA THR A 7 0.28 23.76 7.96
C THR A 7 0.69 22.58 8.84
N HIS A 8 0.18 22.54 10.07
CA HIS A 8 0.33 21.40 10.96
C HIS A 8 -0.52 20.29 10.37
N VAL A 9 0.05 19.56 9.41
CA VAL A 9 -0.57 18.37 8.84
C VAL A 9 -0.73 17.40 10.00
N HIS A 10 -1.99 17.08 10.34
CA HIS A 10 -2.30 16.23 11.49
C HIS A 10 -1.56 14.88 11.32
N PRO A 11 -0.91 14.32 12.36
CA PRO A 11 -0.08 13.11 12.27
C PRO A 11 -0.76 11.91 11.56
N PHE A 12 -2.08 11.83 11.68
CA PHE A 12 -2.92 10.86 10.96
C PHE A 12 -2.70 10.88 9.44
N TYR A 13 -2.60 12.06 8.83
CA TYR A 13 -2.35 12.19 7.40
C TYR A 13 -0.91 11.79 7.01
N GLN A 14 0.06 12.01 7.91
CA GLN A 14 1.45 11.65 7.65
C GLN A 14 1.64 10.12 7.60
N HIS A 15 1.04 9.38 8.53
CA HIS A 15 1.08 7.91 8.51
C HIS A 15 0.37 7.32 7.29
N ALA A 16 -0.76 7.90 6.90
CA ALA A 16 -1.49 7.50 5.70
C ALA A 16 -0.69 7.78 4.42
N GLU A 17 0.01 8.92 4.35
CA GLU A 17 0.87 9.27 3.23
C GLU A 17 2.10 8.36 3.12
N ASP A 18 2.76 8.07 4.24
CA ASP A 18 3.89 7.14 4.28
C ASP A 18 3.45 5.74 3.84
N ALA A 19 2.31 5.25 4.34
CA ALA A 19 1.73 3.97 3.91
C ALA A 19 1.41 3.98 2.41
N PHE A 20 0.78 5.04 1.90
CA PHE A 20 0.48 5.18 0.47
C PHE A 20 1.74 5.11 -0.40
N ARG A 21 2.83 5.76 0.01
CA ARG A 21 4.11 5.73 -0.70
C ARG A 21 4.77 4.34 -0.69
N LEU A 22 4.62 3.58 0.40
CA LEU A 22 5.24 2.26 0.55
C LEU A 22 4.48 1.12 -0.16
N LEU A 23 3.15 1.25 -0.28
CA LEU A 23 2.28 0.19 -0.84
C LEU A 23 2.69 -0.29 -2.25
N PRO A 24 3.03 0.57 -3.23
CA PRO A 24 3.44 0.10 -4.56
C PRO A 24 4.69 -0.80 -4.52
N SER A 25 5.67 -0.45 -3.68
CA SER A 25 6.90 -1.24 -3.54
C SER A 25 6.60 -2.59 -2.87
N ALA A 26 5.81 -2.58 -1.78
CA ALA A 26 5.39 -3.78 -1.09
C ALA A 26 4.62 -4.75 -2.01
N ILE A 27 3.70 -4.22 -2.82
CA ILE A 27 2.98 -5.00 -3.84
C ILE A 27 3.96 -5.63 -4.82
N GLY A 28 4.91 -4.87 -5.34
CA GLY A 28 5.92 -5.40 -6.27
C GLY A 28 6.81 -6.50 -5.68
N GLU A 29 7.16 -6.42 -4.39
CA GLU A 29 7.89 -7.51 -3.70
C GLU A 29 7.03 -8.77 -3.53
N LEU A 30 5.73 -8.61 -3.22
CA LEU A 30 4.81 -9.74 -3.09
C LEU A 30 4.54 -10.41 -4.44
N GLU A 31 4.49 -9.66 -5.53
CA GLU A 31 4.40 -10.20 -6.89
C GLU A 31 5.64 -11.05 -7.23
N ARG A 32 6.84 -10.57 -6.87
CA ARG A 32 8.09 -11.34 -7.04
C ARG A 32 8.07 -12.63 -6.23
N LEU A 33 7.63 -12.58 -4.97
CA LEU A 33 7.53 -13.75 -4.11
C LEU A 33 6.49 -14.75 -4.63
N ARG A 34 5.35 -14.25 -5.12
CA ARG A 34 4.32 -15.08 -5.76
C ARG A 34 4.86 -15.82 -6.98
N GLU A 35 5.64 -15.14 -7.82
CA GLU A 35 6.25 -15.79 -8.98
C GLU A 35 7.29 -16.84 -8.57
N ALA A 36 8.02 -16.61 -7.47
CA ALA A 36 8.93 -17.63 -6.92
C ALA A 36 8.17 -18.89 -6.46
N PHE A 37 7.03 -18.75 -5.78
CA PHE A 37 6.19 -19.88 -5.39
C PHE A 37 5.59 -20.63 -6.59
N ARG A 38 5.16 -19.91 -7.63
CA ARG A 38 4.70 -20.54 -8.87
C ARG A 38 5.79 -21.37 -9.55
N LYS A 39 7.04 -20.88 -9.55
CA LYS A 39 8.19 -21.60 -10.10
C LYS A 39 8.59 -22.83 -9.28
N ALA A 40 8.22 -22.87 -8.00
CA ALA A 40 8.46 -23.99 -7.09
C ALA A 40 7.29 -24.98 -7.02
N ASP A 41 6.26 -24.83 -7.86
CA ASP A 41 5.00 -25.60 -7.82
C ASP A 41 4.26 -25.48 -6.47
N GLU A 42 4.50 -24.40 -5.72
CA GLU A 42 3.82 -24.09 -4.45
C GLU A 42 2.55 -23.24 -4.70
N ASP A 43 1.64 -23.77 -5.51
CA ASP A 43 0.45 -23.04 -5.99
C ASP A 43 -0.45 -22.50 -4.88
N PHE A 44 -0.55 -23.24 -3.77
CA PHE A 44 -1.29 -22.79 -2.58
C PHE A 44 -0.76 -21.44 -2.07
N LEU A 45 0.56 -21.31 -1.90
CA LEU A 45 1.19 -20.08 -1.42
C LEU A 45 1.09 -18.96 -2.46
N ALA A 46 1.20 -19.29 -3.75
CA ALA A 46 1.00 -18.32 -4.83
C ALA A 46 -0.43 -17.76 -4.87
N VAL A 47 -1.44 -18.56 -4.52
CA VAL A 47 -2.84 -18.13 -4.41
C VAL A 47 -3.04 -17.22 -3.19
N GLU A 48 -2.47 -17.56 -2.04
CA GLU A 48 -2.55 -16.72 -0.84
C GLU A 48 -1.94 -15.33 -1.09
N LEU A 49 -0.78 -15.28 -1.74
CA LEU A 49 -0.14 -14.00 -2.09
C LEU A 49 -0.98 -13.18 -3.08
N ARG A 50 -1.69 -13.82 -4.02
CA ARG A 50 -2.61 -13.11 -4.92
C ARG A 50 -3.71 -12.39 -4.14
N THR A 51 -4.28 -13.05 -3.13
CA THR A 51 -5.31 -12.45 -2.27
C THR A 51 -4.76 -11.28 -1.48
N MET A 52 -3.56 -11.41 -0.89
CA MET A 52 -2.93 -10.33 -0.15
C MET A 52 -2.60 -9.12 -1.03
N ILE A 53 -2.06 -9.34 -2.24
CA ILE A 53 -1.79 -8.27 -3.21
C ILE A 53 -3.07 -7.49 -3.52
N ALA A 54 -4.18 -8.18 -3.80
CA ALA A 54 -5.46 -7.53 -4.07
C ALA A 54 -5.93 -6.66 -2.90
N ARG A 55 -5.75 -7.11 -1.66
CA ARG A 55 -6.11 -6.32 -0.47
C ARG A 55 -5.23 -5.08 -0.31
N LEU A 56 -3.93 -5.17 -0.61
CA LEU A 56 -3.06 -4.01 -0.58
C LEU A 56 -3.39 -3.00 -1.69
N ASP A 57 -3.80 -3.47 -2.86
CA ASP A 57 -4.30 -2.60 -3.93
C ASP A 57 -5.59 -1.88 -3.54
N GLU A 58 -6.52 -2.57 -2.87
CA GLU A 58 -7.74 -1.95 -2.32
C GLU A 58 -7.39 -0.89 -1.27
N VAL A 59 -6.48 -1.18 -0.33
CA VAL A 59 -6.02 -0.20 0.67
C VAL A 59 -5.37 1.01 -0.02
N ARG A 60 -4.56 0.80 -1.06
CA ARG A 60 -3.98 1.89 -1.84
C ARG A 60 -5.06 2.75 -2.49
N ALA A 61 -6.10 2.13 -3.06
CA ALA A 61 -7.21 2.86 -3.66
C ALA A 61 -7.98 3.70 -2.62
N LEU A 62 -8.29 3.13 -1.47
CA LEU A 62 -8.93 3.84 -0.35
C LEU A 62 -8.11 5.04 0.14
N LEU A 63 -6.78 4.87 0.22
CA LEU A 63 -5.87 5.96 0.58
C LEU A 63 -5.80 7.05 -0.50
N ALA A 64 -5.93 6.68 -1.79
CA ALA A 64 -5.93 7.63 -2.90
C ALA A 64 -7.22 8.48 -2.96
N GLU A 65 -8.36 7.88 -2.61
CA GLU A 65 -9.65 8.57 -2.57
C GLU A 65 -9.75 9.58 -1.41
N GLY A 66 -8.87 9.46 -0.40
CA GLY A 66 -8.87 10.29 0.80
C GLY A 66 -10.05 9.98 1.73
N PRO A 67 -10.09 10.59 2.93
CA PRO A 67 -11.24 10.42 3.82
C PRO A 67 -12.49 10.97 3.15
N GLN A 68 -13.46 10.09 2.87
CA GLN A 68 -14.84 10.51 2.63
C GLN A 68 -15.38 10.98 3.98
N GLY A 69 -15.49 12.31 4.14
CA GLY A 69 -15.90 12.95 5.39
C GLY A 69 -17.28 12.54 5.90
#